data_AF-A0A1S6FJZ1-F1
#
_entry.id   AF-A0A1S6FJZ1-F1
#
_cell.length_a   1.000
_cell.length_b   1.000
_cell.length_c   1.000
_cell.angle_alpha   90.00
_cell.angle_beta   90.00
_cell.angle_gamma   90.00
#
_symmetry.space_group_name_H-M   'P 1'
#
loop_
_entity.id
_entity.type
_entity.pdbx_description
1 polymer ?
#
loop_
_entity_poly.entity_id
_entity_poly.type
_entity_poly.pdbx_seq_one_letter_code
_entity_poly.pdbx_strand_id
1 'polypeptide(L)'
;MQYQITVESGDRTAARWIVEIYAENADDNIPIRWDETGLIGRVELADGFHQMTITARSGQSVSVSLRPSPTIFSPPGLQWPVSVTAAAGMGNQADKTVHFLTGAGA
;
A
#
# COMPACT_ATOMS: atom_id res chain seq x y z
N MET A 1 -13.69 -1.29 6.37
CA MET A 1 -14.02 -0.44 5.19
C MET A 1 -13.31 -0.96 3.94
N GLN A 2 -13.91 -0.86 2.76
CA GLN A 2 -13.29 -1.29 1.50
C GLN A 2 -12.37 -0.19 0.93
N TYR A 3 -11.20 -0.59 0.46
CA TYR A 3 -10.20 0.26 -0.18
C TYR A 3 -9.84 -0.32 -1.54
N GLN A 4 -9.68 0.55 -2.53
CA GLN A 4 -9.05 0.21 -3.79
C GLN A 4 -7.53 0.35 -3.64
N ILE A 5 -6.82 -0.70 -4.00
CA ILE A 5 -5.36 -0.70 -4.10
C ILE A 5 -4.97 -0.70 -5.58
N THR A 6 -4.09 0.22 -5.95
CA THR A 6 -3.51 0.30 -7.29
C THR A 6 -1.99 0.25 -7.15
N VAL A 7 -1.35 -0.67 -7.87
CA VAL A 7 0.10 -0.82 -7.92
C VAL A 7 0.58 -0.65 -9.35
N GLU A 8 1.43 0.36 -9.57
CA GLU A 8 1.98 0.73 -10.87
C GLU A 8 3.50 0.66 -10.82
N SER A 9 4.11 0.00 -11.80
CA SER A 9 5.55 0.09 -12.02
C SER A 9 5.89 1.36 -12.81
N GLY A 10 7.02 1.98 -12.49
CA GLY A 10 7.47 3.24 -13.09
C GLY A 10 7.71 3.17 -14.60
N ASP A 11 7.99 1.98 -15.13
CA ASP A 11 8.16 1.74 -16.57
C ASP A 11 6.99 0.97 -17.21
N ARG A 12 5.90 0.74 -16.45
CA ARG A 12 4.72 -0.06 -16.85
C ARG A 12 5.05 -1.49 -17.30
N THR A 13 6.27 -1.97 -17.08
CA THR A 13 6.60 -3.37 -17.27
C THR A 13 6.28 -4.14 -15.99
N ALA A 14 6.08 -5.44 -16.10
CA ALA A 14 5.74 -6.34 -15.02
C ALA A 14 6.87 -6.41 -13.94
N ALA A 15 7.00 -5.38 -13.10
CA ALA A 15 7.91 -5.38 -11.97
C ALA A 15 7.43 -6.40 -10.95
N ARG A 16 8.30 -7.28 -10.49
CA ARG A 16 7.98 -8.16 -9.37
C ARG A 16 8.13 -7.36 -8.08
N TRP A 17 7.01 -7.05 -7.45
CA TRP A 17 6.97 -6.31 -6.19
C TRP A 17 6.27 -7.14 -5.12
N ILE A 18 6.40 -6.71 -3.87
CA ILE A 18 5.62 -7.25 -2.76
C ILE A 18 4.99 -6.07 -2.03
N VAL A 19 3.68 -6.11 -1.82
CA VAL A 19 2.98 -5.18 -0.92
C VAL A 19 2.43 -5.97 0.24
N GLU A 20 2.72 -5.55 1.46
CA GLU A 20 2.20 -6.13 2.68
C GLU A 20 1.53 -5.03 3.52
N ILE A 21 0.30 -5.26 3.98
CA ILE A 21 -0.42 -4.36 4.90
C ILE A 21 -0.69 -5.11 6.20
N TYR A 22 -0.32 -4.48 7.32
CA TYR A 22 -0.48 -4.97 8.68
C TYR A 22 -1.33 -3.98 9.48
N ALA A 23 -2.20 -4.48 10.35
CA ALA A 23 -2.79 -3.65 11.39
C ALA A 23 -1.77 -3.50 12.54
N GLU A 24 -1.62 -2.31 13.12
CA GLU A 24 -0.63 -2.13 14.20
C GLU A 24 -1.11 -2.69 15.55
N ASN A 25 -2.43 -2.81 15.73
CA ASN A 25 -3.05 -3.17 17.01
C ASN A 25 -3.94 -4.43 16.92
N ALA A 26 -3.82 -5.24 15.86
CA ALA A 26 -4.54 -6.50 15.79
C ALA A 26 -3.69 -7.62 16.41
N ASP A 27 -4.24 -8.36 17.37
CA ASP A 27 -3.58 -9.53 17.97
C ASP A 27 -3.30 -10.64 16.92
N ASP A 28 -4.08 -10.66 15.83
CA ASP A 28 -3.93 -11.56 14.67
C ASP A 28 -3.37 -10.80 13.45
N ASN A 29 -2.06 -10.51 13.49
CA ASN A 29 -1.35 -9.82 12.42
C ASN A 29 -1.04 -10.74 11.22
N ILE A 30 -2.08 -11.20 10.51
CA ILE A 30 -1.92 -11.83 9.19
C ILE A 30 -1.84 -10.70 8.14
N PRO A 31 -0.67 -10.46 7.52
CA PRO A 31 -0.56 -9.44 6.50
C PRO A 31 -1.39 -9.79 5.28
N ILE A 32 -2.02 -8.78 4.70
CA ILE A 32 -2.54 -8.87 3.35
C ILE A 32 -1.37 -8.66 2.41
N ARG A 33 -1.00 -9.71 1.68
CA ARG A 33 0.18 -9.73 0.82
C ARG A 33 -0.19 -9.92 -0.65
N TRP A 34 0.45 -9.14 -1.50
CA TRP A 34 0.38 -9.28 -2.95
C TRP A 34 1.78 -9.34 -3.54
N ASP A 35 2.02 -10.26 -4.48
CA ASP A 35 3.31 -10.45 -5.16
C ASP A 35 3.19 -10.65 -6.69
N GLU A 36 2.27 -9.92 -7.30
CA GLU A 36 1.93 -10.03 -8.72
C GLU A 36 2.54 -8.88 -9.57
N THR A 37 2.40 -8.97 -10.89
CA THR A 37 2.91 -7.97 -11.84
C THR A 37 1.80 -7.02 -12.27
N GLY A 38 1.72 -5.86 -11.61
CA GLY A 38 0.68 -4.85 -11.85
C GLY A 38 -0.66 -5.29 -11.27
N LEU A 39 -1.21 -4.50 -10.35
CA LEU A 39 -2.43 -4.86 -9.61
C LEU A 39 -3.37 -3.67 -9.52
N ILE A 40 -4.63 -3.88 -9.90
CA ILE A 40 -5.74 -3.05 -9.45
C ILE A 40 -6.70 -3.99 -8.72
N GLY A 41 -6.82 -3.82 -7.41
CA GLY A 41 -7.57 -4.70 -6.54
C GLY A 41 -8.42 -3.94 -5.53
N ARG A 42 -9.21 -4.70 -4.77
CA ARG A 42 -9.93 -4.20 -3.60
C ARG A 42 -9.49 -4.98 -2.38
N VAL A 43 -9.32 -4.28 -1.27
CA VAL A 43 -8.96 -4.84 0.02
C VAL A 43 -9.92 -4.30 1.08
N GLU A 44 -10.32 -5.14 2.02
CA GLU A 44 -11.05 -4.71 3.19
C GLU A 44 -10.07 -4.53 4.34
N LEU A 45 -10.03 -3.32 4.90
CA LEU A 45 -9.23 -2.99 6.08
C LEU A 45 -10.17 -2.63 7.22
N ALA A 46 -9.91 -3.16 8.41
CA ALA A 46 -10.57 -2.70 9.63
C ALA A 46 -10.20 -1.23 9.91
N ASP A 47 -11.02 -0.52 10.68
CA ASP A 47 -10.69 0.85 11.12
C ASP A 47 -9.55 0.81 12.14
N GLY A 48 -8.60 1.75 12.06
CA GLY A 48 -7.44 1.81 12.95
C GLY A 48 -6.11 2.09 12.25
N PHE A 49 -5.01 1.98 13.00
CA PHE A 49 -3.66 2.21 12.48
C PHE A 49 -3.16 0.99 11.70
N HIS A 50 -2.62 1.25 10.53
CA HIS A 50 -2.04 0.26 9.63
C HIS A 50 -0.65 0.68 9.19
N GLN A 51 0.18 -0.32 8.97
CA GLN A 51 1.48 -0.21 8.34
C GLN A 51 1.44 -0.89 6.98
N MET A 52 1.86 -0.19 5.93
CA MET A 52 2.07 -0.78 4.60
C MET A 52 3.54 -0.76 4.26
N THR A 53 4.07 -1.93 3.90
CA THR A 53 5.44 -2.10 3.41
C THR A 53 5.42 -2.51 1.96
N ILE A 54 6.26 -1.85 1.16
CA ILE A 54 6.37 -2.06 -0.29
C ILE A 54 7.80 -2.40 -0.60
N THR A 55 7.99 -3.57 -1.18
CA THR A 55 9.27 -4.07 -1.65
C THR A 55 9.28 -4.04 -3.18
N ALA A 56 10.00 -3.09 -3.75
CA ALA A 56 10.32 -3.08 -5.18
C ALA A 56 11.56 -3.97 -5.41
N ARG A 57 11.48 -4.95 -6.31
CA ARG A 57 12.64 -5.76 -6.71
C ARG A 57 13.14 -5.30 -8.09
N SER A 58 14.45 -5.42 -8.29
CA SER A 58 15.15 -5.23 -9.58
C SER A 58 14.95 -3.89 -10.30
N GLY A 59 15.68 -2.84 -9.89
CA GLY A 59 15.95 -1.65 -10.73
C GLY A 59 14.73 -0.80 -11.16
N GLN A 60 13.53 -1.14 -10.70
CA GLN A 60 12.28 -0.50 -11.09
C GLN A 60 11.64 0.20 -9.90
N SER A 61 11.13 1.40 -10.13
CA SER A 61 10.30 2.10 -9.16
C SER A 61 8.91 1.50 -9.14
N VAL A 62 8.31 1.36 -7.95
CA VAL A 62 6.94 0.87 -7.78
C VAL A 62 6.17 1.89 -6.96
N SER A 63 5.01 2.29 -7.48
CA SER A 63 4.08 3.21 -6.84
C SER A 63 2.83 2.46 -6.43
N VAL A 64 2.49 2.54 -5.15
CA VAL A 64 1.27 1.96 -4.59
C VAL A 64 0.38 3.09 -4.12
N SER A 65 -0.88 3.05 -4.52
CA SER A 65 -1.92 3.97 -4.08
C SER A 65 -3.06 3.20 -3.43
N LEU A 66 -3.44 3.61 -2.22
CA LEU A 66 -4.58 3.08 -1.51
C LEU A 66 -5.65 4.18 -1.35
N ARG A 67 -6.90 3.88 -1.73
CA ARG A 67 -8.03 4.82 -1.74
C ARG A 67 -9.28 4.21 -1.12
N PRO A 68 -10.02 4.91 -0.26
CA PRO A 68 -11.33 4.43 0.21
C PRO A 68 -12.31 4.22 -0.96
N SER A 69 -13.15 3.19 -0.89
CA SER A 69 -14.24 2.92 -1.85
C SER A 69 -15.55 2.64 -1.09
N PRO A 70 -16.60 3.48 -1.21
CA PRO A 70 -16.69 4.69 -2.02
C PRO A 70 -15.73 5.79 -1.52
N THR A 71 -15.35 6.70 -2.42
CA THR A 71 -14.48 7.84 -2.09
C THR A 71 -15.14 8.67 -1.00
N ILE A 72 -14.64 8.58 0.23
CA ILE A 72 -15.05 9.43 1.33
C ILE A 72 -14.14 10.65 1.43
N PHE A 73 -14.69 11.75 1.93
CA PHE A 73 -13.90 12.93 2.25
C PHE A 73 -12.88 12.57 3.34
N SER A 74 -11.59 12.82 3.10
CA SER A 74 -10.55 12.54 4.08
C SER A 74 -10.78 13.37 5.34
N PRO A 75 -10.91 12.74 6.53
CA PRO A 75 -10.96 13.49 7.78
C PRO A 75 -9.69 14.35 7.94
N PRO A 76 -9.77 15.52 8.61
CA PRO A 76 -8.60 16.33 8.90
C PRO A 76 -7.52 15.50 9.61
N GLY A 77 -6.30 15.48 9.06
CA GLY A 77 -5.19 14.69 9.60
C GLY A 77 -4.98 13.32 8.94
N LEU A 78 -5.95 12.81 8.16
CA LEU A 78 -5.73 11.67 7.26
C LEU A 78 -5.43 12.14 5.84
N GLN A 79 -4.24 11.82 5.33
CA GLN A 79 -3.91 12.06 3.92
C GLN A 79 -4.27 10.83 3.07
N TRP A 80 -5.49 10.83 2.52
CA TRP A 80 -5.90 9.91 1.44
C TRP A 80 -5.86 10.63 0.08
N PRO A 81 -5.45 9.95 -1.02
CA PRO A 81 -4.87 8.60 -1.08
C PRO A 81 -3.52 8.49 -0.35
N VAL A 82 -3.28 7.32 0.25
CA VAL A 82 -1.92 6.97 0.69
C VAL A 82 -1.17 6.53 -0.55
N SER A 83 -0.13 7.27 -0.93
CA SER A 83 0.70 6.97 -2.09
C SER A 83 2.16 6.84 -1.69
N VAL A 84 2.79 5.76 -2.13
CA VAL A 84 4.17 5.43 -1.77
C VAL A 84 4.90 4.94 -2.98
N THR A 85 6.05 5.55 -3.24
CA THR A 85 6.98 5.09 -4.28
C THR A 85 8.24 4.54 -3.65
N ALA A 86 8.52 3.26 -3.89
CA ALA A 86 9.80 2.63 -3.62
C ALA A 86 10.65 2.69 -4.90
N ALA A 87 11.78 3.40 -4.86
CA ALA A 87 12.69 3.52 -6.00
C ALA A 87 13.85 2.55 -5.82
N ALA A 88 13.99 1.58 -6.72
CA ALA A 88 15.15 0.71 -6.72
C ALA A 88 16.39 1.51 -7.15
N GLY A 89 17.40 1.59 -6.27
CA GLY A 89 18.75 2.01 -6.65
C GLY A 89 19.47 0.91 -7.46
N MET A 90 20.75 1.09 -7.77
CA MET A 90 21.60 0.04 -8.38
C MET A 90 21.92 -1.12 -7.40
N GLY A 91 20.90 -1.66 -6.75
CA GLY A 91 20.93 -2.74 -5.77
C GLY A 91 19.57 -3.44 -5.79
N ASN A 92 19.58 -4.76 -5.66
CA ASN A 92 18.53 -5.65 -6.17
C ASN A 92 17.13 -5.52 -5.51
N GLN A 93 16.93 -4.62 -4.54
CA GLN A 93 15.69 -4.44 -3.80
C GLN A 93 15.64 -3.05 -3.12
N ALA A 94 14.45 -2.44 -3.06
CA ALA A 94 14.16 -1.26 -2.26
C ALA A 94 12.87 -1.46 -1.46
N ASP A 95 12.95 -1.25 -0.15
CA ASP A 95 11.82 -1.36 0.76
C ASP A 95 11.38 0.03 1.22
N LYS A 96 10.07 0.26 1.27
CA LYS A 96 9.50 1.50 1.82
C LYS A 96 8.26 1.18 2.65
N THR A 97 8.27 1.69 3.88
CA THR A 97 7.17 1.53 4.83
C THR A 97 6.48 2.86 5.05
N VAL A 98 5.15 2.84 5.11
CA VAL A 98 4.33 3.96 5.55
C VAL A 98 3.30 3.52 6.57
N HIS A 99 2.94 4.46 7.44
CA HIS A 99 1.91 4.30 8.45
C HIS A 99 0.72 5.16 8.06
N PHE A 100 -0.49 4.61 8.18
CA PHE A 100 -1.73 5.31 7.84
C PHE A 100 -2.88 4.83 8.72
N LEU A 101 -3.86 5.70 8.89
CA LEU A 101 -5.07 5.42 9.65
C LEU A 101 -6.20 5.09 8.66
N THR A 102 -7.01 4.08 8.94
CA THR A 102 -8.24 3.76 8.20
C THR A 102 -9.47 4.08 9.06
N GLY A 103 -10.60 4.32 8.40
CA GLY A 103 -11.82 4.82 9.05
C GLY A 103 -11.81 6.34 9.28
N ALA A 104 -12.95 6.87 9.72
CA ALA A 104 -13.01 8.20 10.30
C ALA A 104 -12.34 8.11 11.67
N GLY A 105 -11.17 8.75 11.84
CA GLY A 105 -10.46 8.69 13.12
C GLY A 105 -11.37 9.11 14.28
N ALA A 106 -11.49 8.22 15.26
CA ALA A 106 -12.10 8.38 16.60
C ALA A 106 -13.46 9.12 16.69
#